data_AF-A0A970SE46-F1
#
_entry.id   AF-A0A970SE46-F1
#
_cell.length_a   1.000
_cell.length_b   1.000
_cell.length_c   1.000
_cell.angle_alpha   90.00
_cell.angle_beta   90.00
_cell.angle_gamma   90.00
#
_symmetry.space_group_name_H-M   'P 1'
#
loop_
_entity.id
_entity.type
_entity.pdbx_description
1 polymer ?
#
loop_
_entity_poly.entity_id
_entity_poly.type
_entity_poly.pdbx_seq_one_letter_code
_entity_poly.pdbx_strand_id
1 'polypeptide(L)'
;MDKTIIPAIIAYAVSFIVISFSRTLPMFILSGVILAFGYGICLPSIQTLCMRLVSKERRGVAGNTSYIGVDAGYLITPILAGFVVTTVQKYSGSTVLGYAVMYRLMVVPILIALIIFLWKRKELIQ
;
A
#
# COMPACT_ATOMS: atom_id res chain seq x y z
N MET A 1 -6.07 9.13 -15.40
CA MET A 1 -5.23 8.26 -14.55
C MET A 1 -5.55 8.54 -13.08
N ASP A 2 -5.73 9.80 -12.73
CA ASP A 2 -6.00 10.30 -11.37
C ASP A 2 -7.35 9.82 -10.82
N LYS A 3 -8.39 9.74 -11.66
CA LYS A 3 -9.71 9.21 -11.27
C LYS A 3 -9.72 7.72 -10.91
N THR A 4 -8.74 6.94 -11.38
CA THR A 4 -8.63 5.50 -11.10
C THR A 4 -7.67 5.18 -9.95
N ILE A 5 -6.68 6.05 -9.69
CA ILE A 5 -5.73 5.88 -8.58
C ILE A 5 -6.43 6.02 -7.21
N ILE A 6 -7.28 7.04 -7.05
CA ILE A 6 -7.99 7.29 -5.78
C ILE A 6 -8.83 6.07 -5.33
N PRO A 7 -9.75 5.54 -6.16
CA PRO A 7 -10.54 4.37 -5.77
C PRO A 7 -9.66 3.13 -5.55
N ALA A 8 -8.54 3.00 -6.27
CA ALA A 8 -7.60 1.90 -6.05
C ALA A 8 -6.88 1.98 -4.71
N ILE A 9 -6.42 3.17 -4.29
CA ILE A 9 -5.80 3.37 -2.97
C ILE A 9 -6.83 3.11 -1.86
N ILE A 10 -8.08 3.55 -2.05
CA ILE A 10 -9.17 3.28 -1.11
C ILE A 10 -9.45 1.77 -1.03
N ALA A 11 -9.56 1.08 -2.17
CA ALA A 11 -9.76 -0.38 -2.21
C ALA A 11 -8.60 -1.12 -1.51
N TYR A 12 -7.37 -0.65 -1.71
CA TYR A 12 -6.19 -1.17 -1.02
C TYR A 12 -6.30 -0.95 0.50
N ALA A 13 -6.64 0.24 0.98
CA ALA A 13 -6.87 0.49 2.40
C ALA A 13 -7.98 -0.41 3.00
N VAL A 14 -9.09 -0.56 2.28
CA VAL A 14 -10.21 -1.42 2.69
C VAL A 14 -9.78 -2.87 2.80
N SER A 15 -8.98 -3.40 1.87
CA SER A 15 -8.49 -4.78 1.96
C SER A 15 -7.71 -5.06 3.24
N PHE A 16 -6.90 -4.10 3.71
CA PHE A 16 -6.13 -4.22 4.96
C PHE A 16 -7.03 -4.19 6.21
N ILE A 17 -8.15 -3.47 6.15
CA ILE A 17 -9.16 -3.51 7.20
C ILE A 17 -9.87 -4.87 7.18
N VAL A 18 -10.34 -5.32 6.01
CA VAL A 18 -11.06 -6.59 5.86
C VAL A 18 -10.21 -7.77 6.33
N ILE A 19 -8.95 -7.86 5.90
CA ILE A 19 -8.04 -8.94 6.30
C ILE A 19 -7.76 -8.95 7.81
N SER A 20 -7.79 -7.78 8.48
CA SER A 20 -7.60 -7.71 9.94
C SER A 20 -8.71 -8.40 10.73
N PHE A 21 -9.93 -8.43 10.18
CA PHE A 21 -11.10 -9.11 10.74
C PHE A 21 -11.30 -10.53 10.18
N SER A 22 -10.55 -10.92 9.14
CA SER A 22 -10.64 -12.26 8.58
C SER A 22 -10.27 -13.34 9.60
N ARG A 23 -11.22 -14.24 9.85
CA ARG A 23 -11.04 -15.43 10.71
C ARG A 23 -11.31 -16.74 9.97
N THR A 24 -11.85 -16.66 8.75
CA THR A 24 -12.18 -17.82 7.92
C THR A 24 -11.45 -17.73 6.58
N LEU A 25 -11.18 -18.88 5.97
CA LEU A 25 -10.49 -18.95 4.67
C LEU A 25 -11.22 -18.16 3.56
N PRO A 26 -12.56 -18.23 3.41
CA PRO A 26 -13.25 -17.45 2.38
C PRO A 26 -13.09 -15.93 2.56
N MET A 27 -13.12 -15.44 3.79
CA MET A 27 -12.93 -14.02 4.09
C MET A 27 -11.48 -13.58 3.80
N PHE A 28 -10.52 -14.47 4.04
CA PHE A 28 -9.12 -14.24 3.68
C PHE A 28 -8.93 -14.15 2.16
N ILE A 29 -9.52 -15.07 1.40
CA ILE A 29 -9.48 -15.05 -0.08
C ILE A 29 -10.12 -13.77 -0.60
N LEU A 30 -11.30 -13.40 -0.10
CA LEU A 30 -11.99 -12.17 -0.49
C LEU A 30 -11.10 -10.93 -0.26
N SER A 31 -10.44 -10.86 0.89
CA SER A 31 -9.51 -9.76 1.19
C SER A 31 -8.31 -9.73 0.23
N GLY A 32 -7.78 -10.90 -0.15
CA GLY A 32 -6.70 -11.03 -1.13
C GLY A 32 -7.11 -10.60 -2.54
N VAL A 33 -8.34 -10.87 -2.95
CA VAL A 33 -8.88 -10.39 -4.23
C VAL A 33 -8.95 -8.85 -4.24
N ILE A 34 -9.53 -8.24 -3.20
CA ILE A 34 -9.63 -6.78 -3.09
C ILE A 34 -8.23 -6.15 -3.07
N LEU A 35 -7.30 -6.76 -2.32
CA LEU A 35 -5.90 -6.34 -2.25
C LEU A 35 -5.23 -6.36 -3.63
N ALA A 36 -5.40 -7.45 -4.37
CA ALA A 36 -4.80 -7.62 -5.70
C ALA A 36 -5.35 -6.59 -6.70
N PHE A 37 -6.66 -6.30 -6.67
CA PHE A 37 -7.26 -5.24 -7.49
C PHE A 37 -6.69 -3.86 -7.16
N GLY A 38 -6.65 -3.48 -5.88
CA GLY A 38 -6.10 -2.19 -5.47
C GLY A 38 -4.63 -2.04 -5.83
N TYR A 39 -3.83 -3.07 -5.53
CA TYR A 39 -2.39 -3.08 -5.81
C TYR A 39 -2.09 -3.03 -7.31
N GLY A 40 -2.79 -3.85 -8.10
CA GLY A 40 -2.61 -3.97 -9.55
C GLY A 40 -2.97 -2.70 -10.32
N ILE A 41 -3.82 -1.83 -9.77
CA ILE A 41 -4.11 -0.52 -10.35
C ILE A 41 -3.11 0.53 -9.84
N CYS A 42 -2.81 0.55 -8.54
CA CYS A 42 -1.95 1.58 -7.93
C CYS A 42 -0.52 1.56 -8.45
N LEU A 43 0.15 0.41 -8.42
CA LEU A 43 1.56 0.29 -8.76
C LEU A 43 1.88 0.79 -10.19
N PRO A 44 1.24 0.27 -11.26
CA PRO A 44 1.54 0.72 -12.62
C PRO A 44 1.06 2.15 -12.89
N SER A 45 -0.01 2.60 -12.23
CA SER A 45 -0.50 3.98 -12.38
C SER A 45 0.49 4.99 -11.80
N ILE A 46 1.07 4.71 -10.63
CA ILE A 46 2.10 5.56 -10.01
C ILE A 46 3.37 5.55 -10.87
N GLN A 47 3.83 4.39 -11.33
CA GLN A 47 5.00 4.31 -12.22
C GLN A 47 4.79 5.11 -13.52
N THR A 48 3.61 4.98 -14.14
CA THR A 48 3.25 5.74 -15.34
C THR A 48 3.21 7.24 -15.06
N LEU A 49 2.72 7.66 -13.89
CA LEU A 49 2.71 9.06 -13.48
C LEU A 49 4.13 9.61 -13.37
N CYS A 50 5.04 8.92 -12.68
CA CYS A 50 6.45 9.31 -12.55
C CYS A 50 7.12 9.47 -13.92
N MET A 51 6.84 8.58 -14.88
CA MET A 51 7.38 8.68 -16.25
C MET A 51 6.79 9.84 -17.05
N ARG A 52 5.57 10.30 -16.73
CA ARG A 52 4.94 11.46 -17.40
C ARG A 52 5.46 12.79 -16.89
N LEU A 53 5.93 12.85 -15.64
CA LEU A 53 6.45 14.07 -15.00
C LEU A 53 7.86 14.46 -15.49
N VAL A 54 8.51 13.65 -16.33
CA VAL A 54 9.86 13.87 -16.83
C VAL A 54 9.92 13.90 -18.36
N SER A 55 10.96 14.53 -18.91
CA SER A 55 11.21 14.55 -20.36
C SER A 55 11.41 13.13 -20.92
N LYS A 56 11.12 12.93 -22.21
CA LYS A 56 11.19 11.60 -22.86
C LYS A 56 12.55 10.91 -22.66
N GLU A 57 13.67 11.64 -22.71
CA GLU A 57 15.00 11.06 -22.53
C GLU A 57 15.23 10.55 -21.09
N ARG A 58 14.55 11.13 -20.09
CA ARG A 58 14.74 10.82 -18.67
C ARG A 58 13.75 9.80 -18.11
N ARG A 59 12.83 9.29 -18.93
CA ARG A 59 11.81 8.32 -18.50
C ARG A 59 12.41 7.04 -17.93
N GLY A 60 13.53 6.57 -18.47
CA GLY A 60 14.25 5.40 -17.94
C GLY A 60 14.75 5.63 -16.51
N VAL A 61 15.30 6.81 -16.25
CA VAL A 61 15.77 7.20 -14.90
C VAL A 61 14.60 7.31 -13.92
N ALA A 62 13.49 7.95 -14.33
CA ALA A 62 12.30 8.09 -13.48
C ALA A 62 11.65 6.74 -13.11
N GLY A 63 11.64 5.79 -14.04
CA GLY A 63 11.21 4.41 -13.76
C GLY A 63 12.08 3.76 -12.69
N ASN A 64 13.40 3.80 -12.86
CA ASN A 64 14.35 3.22 -11.90
C ASN A 64 14.26 3.87 -10.51
N THR A 65 14.12 5.20 -10.44
CA THR A 65 13.93 5.90 -9.16
C THR A 65 12.64 5.46 -8.47
N SER A 66 11.56 5.22 -9.22
CA SER A 66 10.30 4.71 -8.66
C SER A 66 10.48 3.30 -8.08
N TYR A 67 11.24 2.43 -8.75
CA TYR A 67 11.56 1.09 -8.25
C TYR A 67 12.38 1.12 -6.96
N ILE A 68 13.37 2.01 -6.86
CA ILE A 68 14.15 2.18 -5.62
C ILE A 68 13.23 2.47 -4.42
N GLY A 69 12.21 3.31 -4.61
CA GLY A 69 11.23 3.59 -3.55
C GLY A 69 10.40 2.37 -3.16
N VAL A 70 9.98 1.56 -4.13
CA VAL A 70 9.23 0.31 -3.89
C VAL A 70 10.10 -0.71 -3.15
N ASP A 71 11.35 -0.90 -3.60
CA ASP A 71 12.30 -1.84 -3.01
C ASP A 71 12.63 -1.46 -1.57
N ALA A 72 12.83 -0.16 -1.30
CA ALA A 72 13.01 0.33 0.07
C ALA A 72 11.79 0.04 0.95
N GLY A 73 10.58 0.22 0.41
CA GLY A 73 9.34 -0.17 1.08
C GLY A 73 9.30 -1.66 1.41
N TYR A 74 9.65 -2.52 0.45
CA TYR A 74 9.70 -3.96 0.65
C TYR A 74 10.79 -4.43 1.61
N LEU A 75 11.91 -3.70 1.72
CA LEU A 75 12.95 -4.01 2.67
C LEU A 75 12.55 -3.65 4.11
N ILE A 76 11.93 -2.48 4.29
CA ILE A 76 11.62 -1.92 5.63
C ILE A 76 10.34 -2.53 6.20
N THR A 77 9.30 -2.71 5.37
CA THR A 77 7.96 -3.08 5.84
C THR A 77 7.91 -4.42 6.58
N PRO A 78 8.53 -5.52 6.10
CA PRO A 78 8.50 -6.81 6.79
C PRO A 78 9.16 -6.77 8.18
N ILE A 79 10.23 -5.97 8.33
CA ILE A 79 10.93 -5.80 9.60
C ILE A 79 10.02 -5.11 10.60
N LEU A 80 9.39 -3.99 10.21
CA LEU A 80 8.43 -3.27 11.05
C LEU A 80 7.19 -4.12 11.36
N ALA A 81 6.66 -4.82 10.37
CA ALA A 81 5.52 -5.72 10.51
C ALA A 81 5.80 -6.85 11.51
N GLY A 82 6.95 -7.51 11.38
CA GLY A 82 7.41 -8.55 12.30
C GLY A 82 7.58 -8.03 13.72
N PHE A 83 8.21 -6.86 13.89
CA PHE A 83 8.37 -6.22 15.20
C PHE A 83 7.02 -5.96 15.89
N VAL A 84 6.03 -5.45 15.14
CA VAL A 84 4.66 -5.24 15.65
C VAL A 84 4.03 -6.56 16.09
N VAL A 85 4.08 -7.59 15.25
CA VAL A 85 3.47 -8.89 15.55
C VAL A 85 4.10 -9.49 16.81
N THR A 86 5.43 -9.53 16.90
CA THR A 86 6.15 -10.09 18.07
C THR A 86 5.86 -9.30 19.35
N THR A 87 5.81 -7.97 19.27
CA THR A 87 5.51 -7.12 20.43
C THR A 87 4.09 -7.35 20.94
N VAL A 88 3.09 -7.32 20.05
CA VAL A 88 1.68 -7.55 20.43
C VAL A 88 1.47 -8.97 20.94
N GLN A 89 2.11 -9.96 20.32
CA GLN A 89 2.06 -11.34 20.77
C GLN A 89 2.64 -11.51 22.18
N LYS A 90 3.74 -10.80 22.50
CA LYS A 90 4.36 -10.81 23.83
C LYS A 90 3.44 -10.25 24.92
N TYR A 91 2.70 -9.17 24.65
CA TYR A 91 1.81 -8.54 25.63
C TYR A 91 0.43 -9.24 25.74
N SER A 92 -0.10 -9.74 24.62
CA SER A 92 -1.47 -10.28 24.58
C SER A 92 -1.55 -11.81 24.63
N GLY A 93 -0.44 -12.54 24.40
CA GLY A 93 -0.42 -14.00 24.27
C GLY A 93 -1.12 -14.56 23.03
N SER A 94 -1.75 -13.72 22.19
CA SER A 94 -2.52 -14.13 21.01
C SER A 94 -1.83 -13.73 19.72
N THR A 95 -1.44 -14.73 18.92
CA THR A 95 -0.85 -14.55 17.59
C THR A 95 -1.84 -13.89 16.62
N VAL A 96 -3.13 -14.25 16.72
CA VAL A 96 -4.20 -13.70 15.86
C VAL A 96 -4.36 -12.20 16.08
N LEU A 97 -4.27 -11.74 17.34
CA LEU A 97 -4.33 -10.32 17.64
C LEU A 97 -3.11 -9.57 17.08
N GLY A 98 -1.92 -10.17 17.15
CA GLY A 98 -0.69 -9.61 16.58
C GLY A 98 -0.83 -9.28 15.09
N TYR A 99 -1.28 -10.26 14.29
CA TYR A 99 -1.53 -10.03 12.85
C TYR A 99 -2.65 -9.00 12.61
N ALA A 100 -3.75 -9.06 13.38
CA ALA A 100 -4.83 -8.10 13.23
C ALA A 100 -4.40 -6.64 13.53
N VAL A 101 -3.52 -6.44 14.50
CA VAL A 101 -2.93 -5.10 14.80
C VAL A 101 -1.96 -4.68 13.70
N MET A 102 -1.11 -5.59 13.21
CA MET A 102 -0.20 -5.33 12.10
C MET A 102 -0.93 -4.83 10.86
N TYR A 103 -1.98 -5.52 10.41
CA TYR A 103 -2.75 -5.11 9.24
C TYR A 103 -3.47 -3.76 9.45
N ARG A 104 -3.95 -3.47 10.67
CA ARG A 104 -4.55 -2.17 11.01
C ARG A 104 -3.52 -1.03 10.99
N LEU A 105 -2.32 -1.25 11.52
CA LEU A 105 -1.26 -0.24 11.49
C LEU A 105 -0.80 0.06 10.06
N MET A 106 -0.81 -0.94 9.17
CA MET A 106 -0.48 -0.75 7.75
C MET A 106 -1.51 0.09 6.98
N VAL A 107 -2.71 0.32 7.54
CA VAL A 107 -3.66 1.28 6.97
C VAL A 107 -3.15 2.72 7.09
N VAL A 108 -2.39 3.04 8.14
CA VAL A 108 -1.86 4.39 8.38
C VAL A 108 -0.96 4.90 7.23
N PRO A 109 0.09 4.19 6.79
CA PRO A 109 0.90 4.65 5.66
C PRO A 109 0.09 4.71 4.36
N ILE A 110 -0.92 3.86 4.16
CA ILE A 110 -1.81 3.91 2.99
C ILE A 110 -2.64 5.21 3.00
N LEU A 111 -3.17 5.60 4.16
CA LEU A 111 -3.91 6.86 4.32
C LEU A 111 -2.99 8.07 4.15
N ILE A 112 -1.77 8.02 4.67
CA ILE A 112 -0.77 9.08 4.46
C ILE A 112 -0.48 9.22 2.95
N ALA A 113 -0.27 8.11 2.25
CA ALA A 113 -0.07 8.13 0.80
C ALA A 113 -1.28 8.72 0.06
N LEU A 114 -2.51 8.41 0.49
CA LEU A 114 -3.72 9.00 -0.06
C LEU A 114 -3.77 10.53 0.17
N ILE A 115 -3.45 11.00 1.37
CA ILE A 115 -3.45 12.44 1.70
C ILE A 115 -2.39 13.18 0.88
N ILE A 116 -1.18 12.64 0.78
CA ILE A 116 -0.09 13.20 -0.03
C ILE A 116 -0.52 13.30 -1.50
N PHE A 117 -1.11 12.22 -2.04
CA PHE A 117 -1.61 12.21 -3.40
C PHE A 117 -2.70 13.27 -3.62
N LEU A 118 -3.65 13.40 -2.69
CA LEU A 118 -4.72 14.40 -2.76
C LEU A 118 -4.21 15.84 -2.64
N TRP A 119 -3.16 16.10 -1.87
CA TRP A 119 -2.52 17.42 -1.79
C TRP A 119 -1.74 17.77 -3.06
N LYS A 120 -0.94 16.82 -3.56
CA LYS A 120 -0.09 17.05 -4.73
C LYS A 120 -0.80 16.89 -6.07
N ARG A 121 -2.03 16.38 -6.11
CA ARG A 121 -2.80 16.20 -7.36
C ARG A 121 -2.86 17.44 -8.24
N LYS A 122 -2.91 18.65 -7.67
CA LYS A 122 -3.05 19.89 -8.48
C LYS A 122 -1.76 20.26 -9.20
N GLU A 123 -0.61 19.96 -8.60
CA GLU A 123 0.72 20.19 -9.18
C GLU A 123 1.09 19.09 -10.21
N LEU A 124 0.59 17.86 -10.00
CA LEU A 124 0.88 16.71 -10.86
C LEU A 124 0.08 16.67 -12.18
N ILE A 125 -0.93 17.53 -12.31
CA ILE A 125 -1.89 17.56 -13.44
C ILE A 125 -1.64 18.77 -14.38
N GLN A 126 -0.72 19.67 -14.03
CA GLN A 126 -0.20 20.69 -14.97
C GLN A 126 0.82 20.06 -15.93
#